data_AF-A0A849XUF8-F1
#
_entry.id   AF-A0A849XUF8-F1
#
_cell.length_a   1.000
_cell.length_b   1.000
_cell.length_c   1.000
_cell.angle_alpha   90.00
_cell.angle_beta   90.00
_cell.angle_gamma   90.00
#
_symmetry.space_group_name_H-M   'P 1'
#
loop_
_entity.id
_entity.type
_entity.pdbx_description
1 polymer ?
#
loop_
_entity_poly.entity_id
_entity_poly.type
_entity_poly.pdbx_seq_one_letter_code
_entity_poly.pdbx_strand_id
1 'polypeptide(L)'
;MKKFLKIFIFLEVILFAYIFNTSIYNIYEKNNIATENLKGYVLEETSPEILDKFYTIFTEEYSQNKLELINNTLTSTDKSVYDLYCYPLNEFTQKQPISSSILFQYHELQKEDFLDSVGVFYTDLPANAIKEIASQLSVAINNFENDAIPYSMVLELNLLNFVILFIVLQIIYCIYTSYSLKKIGIKKSMGFSTIHILKEQITSVIKYFAVICLVLLFLLNLYYALTNRYDFSYLATSVLFFIGVLAINILCVLITSILIKFVSLEAMIKNKTLNSGTNIVVQAIKIIFSVIIAITIISLLNQGNSFRQSQQAVLDYKYLDGYYTANGFNSSEYDYALANTDILEKYSEQTLEMYNHNHSLLCDFRTDGGLQTSRPYYEQQLVIANRNYLNEFSNIQLSGKPLGEDIFSEPTVLVPHKYKNDENSISEYIKQEYFRLMNYNQFYGCLLYTSDAADEWMGRC
;
A
#
# COMPACT_ATOMS: atom_id res chain seq x y z
N MET A 1 42.21 1.35 11.53
CA MET A 1 41.92 2.04 10.25
C MET A 1 41.43 1.15 9.12
N LYS A 2 42.17 0.12 8.66
CA LYS A 2 41.56 -0.92 7.79
C LYS A 2 40.31 -1.53 8.43
N LYS A 3 40.34 -1.73 9.76
CA LYS A 3 39.17 -2.12 10.58
C LYS A 3 38.02 -1.10 10.53
N PHE A 4 38.30 0.21 10.50
CA PHE A 4 37.27 1.25 10.43
C PHE A 4 36.55 1.24 9.09
N LEU A 5 37.29 1.23 7.98
CA LEU A 5 36.70 1.15 6.64
C LEU A 5 35.87 -0.14 6.46
N LYS A 6 36.36 -1.27 6.99
CA LYS A 6 35.61 -2.53 6.99
C LYS A 6 34.30 -2.45 7.76
N ILE A 7 34.32 -1.90 8.98
CA ILE A 7 33.13 -1.74 9.82
C ILE A 7 32.15 -0.77 9.16
N PHE A 8 32.64 0.32 8.59
CA PHE A 8 31.81 1.28 7.87
C PHE A 8 31.09 0.64 6.68
N ILE A 9 31.83 -0.01 5.77
CA ILE A 9 31.25 -0.69 4.61
C ILE A 9 30.27 -1.79 5.06
N PHE A 10 30.56 -2.49 6.17
CA PHE A 10 29.63 -3.47 6.73
C PHE A 10 28.30 -2.86 7.17
N LEU A 11 28.35 -1.78 7.97
CA LEU A 11 27.15 -1.07 8.43
C LEU A 11 26.38 -0.45 7.26
N GLU A 12 27.09 0.10 6.30
CA GLU A 12 26.52 0.67 5.08
C GLU A 12 25.76 -0.40 4.27
N VAL A 13 26.38 -1.57 4.03
CA VAL A 13 25.75 -2.65 3.28
C VAL A 13 24.50 -3.17 4.00
N ILE A 14 24.51 -3.26 5.34
CA ILE A 14 23.31 -3.62 6.12
C ILE A 14 22.21 -2.57 5.96
N LEU A 15 22.55 -1.28 6.07
CA LEU A 15 21.58 -0.19 5.92
C LEU A 15 20.93 -0.21 4.53
N PHE A 16 21.74 -0.34 3.48
CA PHE A 16 21.23 -0.40 2.11
C PHE A 16 20.44 -1.69 1.84
N ALA A 17 20.80 -2.81 2.46
CA ALA A 17 19.99 -4.03 2.39
C ALA A 17 18.61 -3.85 3.01
N TYR A 18 18.53 -3.15 4.14
CA TYR A 18 17.27 -2.79 4.77
C TYR A 18 16.42 -1.92 3.83
N ILE A 19 16.98 -0.83 3.31
CA ILE A 19 16.28 0.08 2.37
C ILE A 19 15.82 -0.67 1.12
N PHE A 20 16.65 -1.57 0.59
CA PHE A 20 16.31 -2.38 -0.56
C PHE A 20 15.08 -3.25 -0.26
N ASN A 21 15.09 -4.00 0.84
CA ASN A 21 14.00 -4.91 1.20
C ASN A 21 12.70 -4.16 1.54
N THR A 22 12.77 -3.06 2.30
CA THR A 22 11.57 -2.37 2.78
C THR A 22 10.92 -1.45 1.76
N SER A 23 11.70 -0.93 0.81
CA SER A 23 11.25 0.13 -0.10
C SER A 23 11.31 -0.31 -1.56
N ILE A 24 12.50 -0.66 -2.06
CA ILE A 24 12.69 -0.91 -3.51
C ILE A 24 12.04 -2.23 -3.91
N TYR A 25 12.38 -3.32 -3.23
CA TYR A 25 11.83 -4.63 -3.56
C TYR A 25 10.35 -4.75 -3.18
N ASN A 26 9.92 -4.08 -2.11
CA ASN A 26 8.51 -4.02 -1.73
C ASN A 26 7.65 -3.37 -2.85
N ILE A 27 8.16 -2.35 -3.54
CA ILE A 27 7.48 -1.77 -4.71
C ILE A 27 7.49 -2.73 -5.89
N TYR A 28 8.61 -3.43 -6.11
CA TYR A 28 8.66 -4.48 -7.13
C TYR A 28 7.56 -5.52 -6.92
N GLU A 29 7.39 -6.02 -5.70
CA GLU A 29 6.35 -7.00 -5.36
C GLU A 29 4.95 -6.43 -5.55
N LYS A 30 4.71 -5.19 -5.11
CA LYS A 30 3.40 -4.52 -5.31
C LYS A 30 3.05 -4.28 -6.77
N ASN A 31 4.04 -4.04 -7.62
CA ASN A 31 3.82 -3.85 -9.05
C ASN A 31 3.70 -5.18 -9.81
N ASN A 32 4.08 -6.30 -9.20
CA ASN A 32 4.06 -7.65 -9.80
C ASN A 32 3.31 -8.63 -8.90
N ILE A 33 2.12 -8.23 -8.44
CA ILE A 33 1.23 -9.10 -7.64
C ILE A 33 0.60 -10.17 -8.55
N ALA A 34 0.19 -9.76 -9.76
CA ALA A 34 -0.37 -10.67 -10.75
C ALA A 34 0.63 -11.76 -11.11
N THR A 35 0.13 -12.97 -11.31
CA THR A 35 0.97 -14.12 -11.66
C THR A 35 1.73 -13.86 -12.97
N GLU A 36 3.00 -14.30 -13.02
CA GLU A 36 3.88 -14.09 -14.18
C GLU A 36 3.21 -14.53 -15.49
N ASN A 37 3.27 -13.67 -16.50
CA ASN A 37 2.73 -13.84 -17.86
C ASN A 37 1.22 -13.66 -18.04
N LEU A 38 0.47 -13.29 -17.00
CA LEU A 38 -0.92 -12.87 -17.17
C LEU A 38 -0.99 -11.40 -17.63
N LYS A 39 -1.97 -11.11 -18.49
CA LYS A 39 -2.27 -9.75 -18.94
C LYS A 39 -3.55 -9.26 -18.28
N GLY A 40 -3.54 -8.02 -17.79
CA GLY A 40 -4.70 -7.37 -17.21
C GLY A 40 -5.67 -6.90 -18.29
N TYR A 41 -6.96 -7.08 -18.00
CA TYR A 41 -8.07 -6.60 -18.81
C TYR A 41 -9.14 -5.98 -17.92
N VAL A 42 -9.92 -5.06 -18.48
CA VAL A 42 -11.07 -4.45 -17.82
C VAL A 42 -12.28 -4.46 -18.75
N LEU A 43 -13.43 -4.90 -18.24
CA LEU A 43 -14.72 -4.80 -18.89
C LEU A 43 -15.23 -3.36 -18.78
N GLU A 44 -15.63 -2.75 -19.90
CA GLU A 44 -16.19 -1.38 -19.89
C GLU A 44 -17.54 -1.32 -19.17
N GLU A 45 -18.32 -2.40 -19.23
CA GLU A 45 -19.61 -2.53 -18.57
C GLU A 45 -19.62 -3.75 -17.64
N THR A 46 -19.85 -3.51 -16.35
CA THR A 46 -19.76 -4.52 -15.28
C THR A 46 -21.13 -4.79 -14.68
N SER A 47 -22.09 -5.24 -15.49
CA SER A 47 -23.36 -5.76 -14.98
C SER A 47 -23.20 -7.23 -14.57
N PRO A 48 -23.93 -7.72 -13.55
CA PRO A 48 -23.85 -9.12 -13.14
C PRO A 48 -24.15 -10.09 -14.30
N GLU A 49 -25.05 -9.72 -15.21
CA GLU A 49 -25.39 -10.53 -16.38
C GLU A 49 -24.23 -10.65 -17.37
N ILE A 50 -23.45 -9.58 -17.56
CA ILE A 50 -22.26 -9.57 -18.43
C ILE A 50 -21.13 -10.36 -17.78
N LEU A 51 -20.91 -10.16 -16.48
CA LEU A 51 -19.89 -10.88 -15.71
C LEU A 51 -20.19 -12.39 -15.65
N ASP A 52 -21.45 -12.77 -15.48
CA ASP A 52 -21.88 -14.18 -15.51
C ASP A 52 -21.58 -14.82 -16.88
N LYS A 53 -22.02 -14.17 -17.95
CA LYS A 53 -21.78 -14.66 -19.31
C LYS A 53 -20.29 -14.77 -19.61
N PHE A 54 -19.49 -13.78 -19.19
CA PHE A 54 -18.04 -13.84 -19.35
C PHE A 54 -17.46 -15.05 -18.62
N TYR A 55 -17.80 -15.23 -17.35
CA TYR A 55 -17.30 -16.33 -16.54
C TYR A 55 -17.68 -17.70 -17.14
N THR A 56 -18.93 -17.82 -17.60
CA THR A 56 -19.42 -19.04 -18.25
C THR A 56 -18.67 -19.34 -19.55
N ILE A 57 -18.52 -18.35 -20.45
CA ILE A 57 -17.75 -18.50 -21.69
C ILE A 57 -16.29 -18.90 -21.39
N PHE A 58 -15.66 -18.24 -20.42
CA PHE A 58 -14.28 -18.51 -20.05
C PHE A 58 -14.12 -19.94 -19.52
N THR A 59 -14.96 -20.36 -18.59
CA THR A 59 -14.85 -21.68 -17.96
C THR A 59 -15.25 -22.83 -18.88
N GLU A 60 -16.18 -22.61 -19.83
CA GLU A 60 -16.59 -23.64 -20.80
C GLU A 60 -15.66 -23.73 -22.00
N GLU A 61 -15.33 -22.61 -22.65
CA GLU A 61 -14.56 -22.58 -23.90
C GLU A 61 -13.05 -22.52 -23.67
N TYR A 62 -12.61 -21.95 -22.55
CA TYR A 62 -11.21 -21.67 -22.23
C TYR A 62 -10.77 -22.29 -20.89
N SER A 63 -11.35 -23.42 -20.50
CA SER A 63 -11.06 -24.13 -19.23
C SER A 63 -9.57 -24.43 -18.93
N GLN A 64 -8.71 -24.44 -19.94
CA GLN A 64 -7.27 -24.69 -19.80
C GLN A 64 -6.46 -23.41 -19.56
N ASN A 65 -7.10 -22.25 -19.70
CA ASN A 65 -6.48 -20.94 -19.53
C ASN A 65 -6.63 -20.45 -18.09
N LYS A 66 -5.68 -19.60 -17.70
CA LYS A 66 -5.63 -19.05 -16.35
C LYS A 66 -6.46 -17.79 -16.25
N LEU A 67 -7.25 -17.68 -15.20
CA LEU A 67 -7.98 -16.47 -14.82
C LEU A 67 -7.65 -16.13 -13.37
N GLU A 68 -7.32 -14.88 -13.12
CA GLU A 68 -6.96 -14.37 -11.79
C GLU A 68 -7.67 -13.05 -11.51
N LEU A 69 -8.28 -12.94 -10.34
CA LEU A 69 -8.74 -11.68 -9.76
C LEU A 69 -7.87 -11.34 -8.56
N ILE A 70 -7.59 -10.04 -8.41
CA ILE A 70 -6.76 -9.53 -7.32
C ILE A 70 -7.60 -8.55 -6.52
N ASN A 71 -7.96 -8.94 -5.30
CA ASN A 71 -8.60 -8.07 -4.34
C ASN A 71 -7.60 -7.67 -3.26
N ASN A 72 -7.56 -6.38 -2.93
CA ASN A 72 -6.70 -5.87 -1.87
C ASN A 72 -7.57 -5.61 -0.64
N THR A 73 -7.43 -6.46 0.38
CA THR A 73 -8.07 -6.27 1.68
C THR A 73 -7.06 -5.65 2.64
N LEU A 74 -7.31 -4.41 3.05
CA LEU A 74 -6.53 -3.72 4.08
C LEU A 74 -6.86 -4.31 5.45
N THR A 75 -6.38 -5.51 5.76
CA THR A 75 -6.75 -6.25 6.97
C THR A 75 -5.99 -5.85 8.24
N SER A 76 -4.85 -5.15 8.19
CA SER A 76 -4.14 -4.63 9.39
C SER A 76 -3.09 -3.56 9.09
N THR A 77 -2.67 -2.78 10.10
CA THR A 77 -1.60 -1.76 9.97
C THR A 77 -0.24 -2.31 9.57
N ASP A 78 0.00 -3.59 9.86
CA ASP A 78 1.33 -4.18 9.77
C ASP A 78 1.50 -5.01 8.50
N LYS A 79 0.40 -5.45 7.88
CA LYS A 79 0.40 -6.31 6.68
C LYS A 79 -0.72 -5.95 5.73
N SER A 80 -0.37 -5.75 4.46
CA SER A 80 -1.29 -5.74 3.33
C SER A 80 -1.57 -7.18 2.91
N VAL A 81 -2.86 -7.56 2.88
CA VAL A 81 -3.29 -8.87 2.40
C VAL A 81 -3.85 -8.70 1.01
N TYR A 82 -3.36 -9.50 0.08
CA TYR A 82 -3.90 -9.58 -1.28
C TYR A 82 -4.54 -10.95 -1.44
N ASP A 83 -5.83 -10.93 -1.70
CA ASP A 83 -6.64 -12.11 -1.95
C ASP A 83 -6.62 -12.34 -3.46
N LEU A 84 -5.96 -13.43 -3.85
CA LEU A 84 -5.76 -13.86 -5.24
C LEU A 84 -6.73 -14.99 -5.52
N TYR A 85 -7.78 -14.70 -6.27
CA TYR A 85 -8.77 -15.69 -6.70
C TYR A 85 -8.34 -16.24 -8.05
N CYS A 86 -7.98 -17.52 -8.09
CA CYS A 86 -7.33 -18.16 -9.22
C CYS A 86 -8.18 -19.30 -9.80
N TYR A 87 -8.28 -19.37 -11.13
CA TYR A 87 -8.89 -20.47 -11.86
C TYR A 87 -7.97 -20.97 -12.99
N PRO A 88 -7.69 -22.28 -13.09
CA PRO A 88 -7.82 -23.27 -12.03
C PRO A 88 -6.66 -23.15 -11.02
N LEU A 89 -6.94 -23.23 -9.72
CA LEU A 89 -5.97 -22.94 -8.64
C LEU A 89 -4.68 -23.80 -8.69
N ASN A 90 -4.76 -25.02 -9.20
CA ASN A 90 -3.64 -25.96 -9.31
C ASN A 90 -2.56 -25.53 -10.32
N GLU A 91 -2.92 -24.68 -11.29
CA GLU A 91 -2.02 -24.15 -12.30
C GLU A 91 -1.20 -22.94 -11.79
N PHE A 92 -1.53 -22.43 -10.60
CA PHE A 92 -0.87 -21.27 -10.00
C PHE A 92 0.22 -21.69 -9.03
N THR A 93 1.39 -21.07 -9.16
CA THR A 93 2.47 -21.30 -8.18
C THR A 93 2.21 -20.42 -6.97
N GLN A 94 1.73 -21.02 -5.89
CA GLN A 94 1.37 -20.32 -4.64
C GLN A 94 2.61 -19.90 -3.85
N LYS A 95 3.30 -18.87 -4.33
CA LYS A 95 4.50 -18.33 -3.68
C LYS A 95 4.11 -17.25 -2.69
N GLN A 96 4.77 -17.25 -1.54
CA GLN A 96 4.66 -16.15 -0.60
C GLN A 96 5.70 -15.07 -0.94
N PRO A 97 5.35 -13.78 -0.81
CA PRO A 97 6.28 -12.68 -1.05
C PRO A 97 7.44 -12.70 -0.03
N ILE A 98 8.55 -12.11 -0.46
CA ILE A 98 9.75 -11.88 0.34
C ILE A 98 9.48 -10.82 1.40
N SER A 99 8.71 -9.78 1.07
CA SER A 99 8.30 -8.78 2.05
C SER A 99 7.45 -9.43 3.14
N SER A 100 7.80 -9.15 4.40
CA SER A 100 7.02 -9.58 5.55
C SER A 100 5.73 -8.76 5.76
N SER A 101 5.61 -7.62 5.07
CA SER A 101 4.45 -6.74 5.13
C SER A 101 3.38 -7.08 4.09
N ILE A 102 3.62 -8.07 3.24
CA ILE A 102 2.66 -8.53 2.23
C ILE A 102 2.33 -9.99 2.52
N LEU A 103 1.07 -10.36 2.40
CA LEU A 103 0.59 -11.73 2.47
C LEU A 103 -0.29 -12.01 1.26
N PHE A 104 0.01 -13.07 0.53
CA PHE A 104 -0.85 -13.55 -0.56
C PHE A 104 -1.71 -14.69 -0.03
N GLN A 105 -3.02 -14.53 -0.12
CA GLN A 105 -3.98 -15.60 0.15
C GLN A 105 -4.53 -16.07 -1.19
N TYR A 106 -4.37 -17.36 -1.46
CA TYR A 106 -4.82 -17.96 -2.71
C TYR A 106 -6.15 -18.64 -2.48
N HIS A 107 -7.14 -18.27 -3.27
CA HIS A 107 -8.48 -18.82 -3.25
C HIS A 107 -8.80 -19.42 -4.61
N GLU A 108 -9.62 -20.47 -4.63
CA GLU A 108 -10.18 -20.96 -5.88
C GLU A 108 -11.29 -20.02 -6.30
N LEU A 109 -11.15 -19.40 -7.48
CA LEU A 109 -12.12 -18.45 -8.01
C LEU A 109 -13.47 -19.15 -8.21
N GLN A 110 -14.48 -18.72 -7.45
CA GLN A 110 -15.86 -19.11 -7.67
C GLN A 110 -16.56 -18.11 -8.60
N LYS A 111 -17.73 -18.51 -9.10
CA LYS A 111 -18.54 -17.65 -9.95
C LYS A 111 -18.96 -16.38 -9.20
N GLU A 112 -19.36 -16.53 -7.94
CA GLU A 112 -19.80 -15.43 -7.07
C GLU A 112 -18.70 -14.39 -6.90
N ASP A 113 -17.45 -14.82 -6.67
CA ASP A 113 -16.29 -13.91 -6.53
C ASP A 113 -16.06 -13.07 -7.79
N PHE A 114 -16.38 -13.60 -8.98
CA PHE A 114 -16.26 -12.88 -10.25
C PHE A 114 -17.41 -11.91 -10.50
N LEU A 115 -18.62 -12.26 -10.06
CA LEU A 115 -19.82 -11.40 -10.15
C LEU A 115 -19.70 -10.16 -9.26
N ASP A 116 -19.08 -10.30 -8.09
CA ASP A 116 -18.83 -9.20 -7.15
C ASP A 116 -17.61 -8.35 -7.53
N SER A 117 -16.93 -8.68 -8.63
CA SER A 117 -15.73 -7.97 -9.08
C SER A 117 -16.06 -6.66 -9.81
N VAL A 118 -15.11 -5.72 -9.77
CA VAL A 118 -15.15 -4.48 -10.56
C VAL A 118 -14.81 -4.70 -12.05
N GLY A 119 -14.88 -5.95 -12.54
CA GLY A 119 -14.61 -6.31 -13.93
C GLY A 119 -13.16 -6.22 -14.38
N VAL A 120 -12.21 -6.10 -13.44
CA VAL A 120 -10.76 -6.16 -13.71
C VAL A 120 -10.26 -7.58 -13.45
N PHE A 121 -9.64 -8.20 -14.44
CA PHE A 121 -9.15 -9.57 -14.36
C PHE A 121 -7.85 -9.77 -15.13
N TYR A 122 -7.12 -10.84 -14.81
CA TYR A 122 -5.84 -11.19 -15.42
C TYR A 122 -5.92 -12.58 -16.05
N THR A 123 -5.43 -12.73 -17.29
CA THR A 123 -5.47 -14.02 -17.99
C THR A 123 -4.30 -14.20 -18.96
N ASP A 124 -4.00 -15.46 -19.29
CA ASP A 124 -3.03 -15.85 -20.31
C ASP A 124 -3.63 -16.00 -21.72
N LEU A 125 -4.91 -15.63 -21.89
CA LEU A 125 -5.57 -15.68 -23.19
C LEU A 125 -4.86 -14.81 -24.24
N PRO A 126 -4.76 -15.29 -25.49
CA PRO A 126 -4.27 -14.47 -26.59
C PRO A 126 -5.27 -13.33 -26.88
N ALA A 127 -4.75 -12.18 -27.30
CA ALA A 127 -5.58 -10.99 -27.56
C ALA A 127 -6.70 -11.21 -28.59
N ASN A 128 -6.58 -12.22 -29.47
CA ASN A 128 -7.64 -12.58 -30.41
C ASN A 128 -8.82 -13.27 -29.72
N ALA A 129 -8.57 -14.14 -28.74
CA ALA A 129 -9.62 -14.81 -27.96
C ALA A 129 -10.37 -13.80 -27.08
N ILE A 130 -9.67 -12.83 -26.48
CA ILE A 130 -10.31 -11.74 -25.74
C ILE A 130 -11.25 -10.92 -26.63
N LYS A 131 -10.86 -10.64 -27.88
CA LYS A 131 -11.73 -9.95 -28.85
C LYS A 131 -12.95 -10.78 -29.24
N GLU A 132 -12.79 -12.11 -29.31
CA GLU A 132 -13.89 -13.02 -29.59
C GLU A 132 -14.91 -13.01 -28.44
N ILE A 133 -14.44 -13.14 -27.20
CA ILE A 133 -15.28 -13.01 -26.00
C ILE A 133 -15.98 -11.64 -25.96
N ALA A 134 -15.25 -10.55 -26.20
CA ALA A 134 -15.82 -9.20 -26.27
C ALA A 134 -16.94 -9.10 -27.32
N SER A 135 -16.75 -9.72 -28.49
CA SER A 135 -17.76 -9.73 -29.56
C SER A 135 -19.01 -10.53 -29.21
N GLN A 136 -18.86 -11.66 -28.49
CA GLN A 136 -19.98 -12.47 -28.02
C GLN A 136 -20.78 -11.76 -26.92
N LEU A 137 -20.08 -11.05 -26.03
CA LEU A 137 -20.69 -10.27 -24.95
C LEU A 137 -21.31 -8.95 -25.43
N SER A 138 -20.95 -8.47 -26.62
CA SER A 138 -21.28 -7.13 -27.12
C SER A 138 -20.78 -6.00 -26.21
N VAL A 139 -19.65 -6.21 -25.52
CA VAL A 139 -19.03 -5.28 -24.56
C VAL A 139 -17.55 -5.11 -24.91
N ALA A 140 -17.01 -3.91 -24.76
CA ALA A 140 -15.58 -3.70 -24.98
C ALA A 140 -14.76 -4.25 -23.80
N ILE A 141 -13.73 -5.02 -24.13
CA ILE A 141 -12.70 -5.45 -23.18
C ILE A 141 -11.41 -4.70 -23.52
N ASN A 142 -11.00 -3.81 -22.63
CA ASN A 142 -9.80 -2.99 -22.81
C ASN A 142 -8.62 -3.60 -22.06
N ASN A 143 -7.41 -3.32 -22.53
CA ASN A 143 -6.21 -3.66 -21.77
C ASN A 143 -6.21 -2.86 -20.47
N PHE A 144 -5.99 -3.55 -19.35
CA PHE A 144 -5.79 -2.92 -18.06
C PHE A 144 -4.28 -2.90 -17.77
N GLU A 145 -3.70 -1.71 -17.82
CA GLU A 145 -2.38 -1.48 -17.26
C GLU A 145 -2.58 -1.01 -15.82
N ASN A 146 -2.12 -1.81 -14.87
CA ASN A 146 -2.14 -1.43 -13.47
C ASN A 146 -1.27 -0.16 -13.31
N ASP A 147 -1.73 0.82 -12.53
CA ASP A 147 -0.96 2.03 -12.23
C ASP A 147 0.27 1.65 -11.42
N ALA A 148 1.34 1.27 -12.13
CA ALA A 148 2.57 0.81 -11.51
C ALA A 148 3.13 1.93 -10.64
N ILE A 149 3.39 1.63 -9.37
CA ILE A 149 3.97 2.58 -8.44
C ILE A 149 5.33 2.98 -9.00
N PRO A 150 5.53 4.25 -9.39
CA PRO A 150 6.76 4.64 -10.05
C PRO A 150 7.89 4.65 -9.03
N TYR A 151 9.03 4.04 -9.36
CA TYR A 151 10.21 4.04 -8.48
C TYR A 151 10.74 5.45 -8.21
N SER A 152 10.43 6.43 -9.07
CA SER A 152 10.73 7.85 -8.83
C SER A 152 10.03 8.36 -7.57
N MET A 153 8.87 7.82 -7.20
CA MET A 153 8.16 8.20 -5.98
C MET A 153 9.00 7.93 -4.72
N VAL A 154 9.79 6.84 -4.70
CA VAL A 154 10.74 6.58 -3.60
C VAL A 154 11.78 7.68 -3.51
N LEU A 155 12.32 8.08 -4.65
CA LEU A 155 13.32 9.13 -4.74
C LEU A 155 12.74 10.49 -4.37
N GLU A 156 11.54 10.83 -4.82
CA GLU A 156 10.88 12.10 -4.52
C GLU A 156 10.53 12.22 -3.04
N LEU A 157 9.92 11.19 -2.46
CA LEU A 157 9.54 11.17 -1.04
C LEU A 157 10.75 11.17 -0.11
N ASN A 158 11.86 10.54 -0.52
CA ASN A 158 13.06 10.38 0.31
C ASN A 158 14.26 11.17 -0.20
N LEU A 159 14.09 12.14 -1.10
CA LEU A 159 15.20 12.83 -1.77
C LEU A 159 16.16 13.46 -0.75
N LEU A 160 15.59 14.15 0.23
CA LEU A 160 16.36 14.78 1.31
C LEU A 160 17.18 13.73 2.08
N ASN A 161 16.57 12.58 2.40
CA ASN A 161 17.23 11.49 3.12
C ASN A 161 18.39 10.90 2.29
N PHE A 162 18.22 10.74 0.97
CA PHE A 162 19.30 10.29 0.09
C PHE A 162 20.43 11.31 -0.02
N VAL A 163 20.11 12.61 -0.14
CA VAL A 163 21.11 13.70 -0.16
C VAL A 163 21.90 13.72 1.13
N ILE A 164 21.22 13.62 2.25
CA ILE A 164 21.82 13.51 3.58
C ILE A 164 22.73 12.28 3.67
N LEU A 165 22.25 11.11 3.26
CA LEU A 165 23.00 9.87 3.32
C LEU A 165 24.28 9.98 2.47
N PHE A 166 24.17 10.58 1.28
CA PHE A 166 25.31 10.87 0.42
C PHE A 166 26.31 11.82 1.09
N ILE A 167 25.85 12.88 1.76
CA ILE A 167 26.73 13.78 2.51
C ILE A 167 27.45 13.00 3.63
N VAL A 168 26.73 12.21 4.43
CA VAL A 168 27.31 11.38 5.50
C VAL A 168 28.35 10.41 4.94
N LEU A 169 28.06 9.76 3.80
CA LEU A 169 28.99 8.89 3.11
C LEU A 169 30.28 9.65 2.72
N GLN A 170 30.12 10.83 2.11
CA GLN A 170 31.22 11.68 1.69
C GLN A 170 32.08 12.13 2.87
N ILE A 171 31.46 12.47 4.00
CA ILE A 171 32.15 12.82 5.26
C ILE A 171 33.07 11.70 5.68
N ILE A 172 32.55 10.48 5.74
CA ILE A 172 33.28 9.31 6.24
C ILE A 172 34.46 9.00 5.32
N TYR A 173 34.27 9.08 4.00
CA TYR A 173 35.37 8.93 3.05
C TYR A 173 36.41 10.06 3.16
N CYS A 174 35.99 11.30 3.40
CA CYS A 174 36.89 12.42 3.67
C CYS A 174 37.72 12.19 4.94
N ILE A 175 37.10 11.70 6.02
CA ILE A 175 37.77 11.35 7.27
C ILE A 175 38.78 10.21 7.04
N TYR A 176 38.37 9.15 6.34
CA TYR A 176 39.24 8.05 5.98
C TYR A 176 40.46 8.52 5.18
N THR A 177 40.23 9.38 4.18
CA THR A 177 41.29 9.95 3.34
C THR A 177 42.22 10.84 4.16
N SER A 178 41.65 11.70 5.03
CA SER A 178 42.39 12.60 5.93
C SER A 178 43.34 11.85 6.87
N TYR A 179 42.86 10.78 7.52
CA TYR A 179 43.71 9.96 8.36
C TYR A 179 44.77 9.17 7.58
N SER A 180 44.51 8.87 6.30
CA SER A 180 45.48 8.23 5.42
C SER A 180 46.52 9.21 4.83
N LEU A 181 46.41 10.53 5.10
CA LEU A 181 47.30 11.54 4.51
C LEU A 181 48.78 11.27 4.77
N LYS A 182 49.17 10.81 5.96
CA LYS A 182 50.58 10.42 6.24
C LYS A 182 51.08 9.34 5.27
N LYS A 183 50.28 8.29 5.08
CA LYS A 183 50.61 7.20 4.14
C LYS A 183 50.64 7.71 2.69
N ILE A 184 49.71 8.58 2.33
CA ILE A 184 49.62 9.22 1.00
C ILE A 184 50.85 10.10 0.75
N GLY A 185 51.29 10.90 1.71
CA GLY A 185 52.45 11.77 1.57
C GLY A 185 53.77 11.03 1.45
N ILE A 186 53.96 9.92 2.18
CA ILE A 186 55.11 9.02 2.01
C ILE A 186 55.13 8.44 0.58
N LYS A 187 53.96 8.06 0.03
CA LYS A 187 53.88 7.58 -1.35
C LYS A 187 54.15 8.68 -2.36
N LYS A 188 53.66 9.88 -2.11
CA LYS A 188 53.93 11.05 -2.96
C LYS A 188 55.42 11.40 -2.95
N SER A 189 56.12 11.26 -1.81
CA SER A 189 57.59 11.43 -1.74
C SER A 189 58.36 10.32 -2.45
N MET A 190 57.79 9.12 -2.54
CA MET A 190 58.33 8.00 -3.32
C MET A 190 58.01 8.10 -4.83
N GLY A 191 57.37 9.18 -5.29
CA GLY A 191 57.09 9.41 -6.72
C GLY A 191 55.79 8.79 -7.25
N PHE A 192 54.92 8.26 -6.40
CA PHE A 192 53.63 7.72 -6.84
C PHE A 192 52.68 8.83 -7.32
N SER A 193 51.99 8.59 -8.44
CA SER A 193 50.98 9.50 -8.95
C SER A 193 49.70 9.47 -8.10
N THR A 194 48.95 10.58 -8.09
CA THR A 194 47.64 10.68 -7.42
C THR A 194 46.68 9.58 -7.89
N ILE A 195 46.71 9.24 -9.18
CA ILE A 195 45.88 8.20 -9.78
C ILE A 195 46.22 6.82 -9.20
N HIS A 196 47.52 6.51 -9.04
CA HIS A 196 47.93 5.24 -8.45
C HIS A 196 47.45 5.10 -7.00
N ILE A 197 47.51 6.18 -6.22
CA ILE A 197 47.05 6.23 -4.84
C ILE A 197 45.52 6.03 -4.77
N LEU A 198 44.76 6.70 -5.65
CA LEU A 198 43.30 6.54 -5.74
C LEU A 198 42.91 5.12 -6.16
N LYS A 199 43.61 4.53 -7.14
CA LYS A 199 43.37 3.15 -7.59
C LYS A 199 43.51 2.15 -6.44
N GLU A 200 44.52 2.31 -5.57
CA GLU A 200 44.67 1.45 -4.39
C GLU A 200 43.52 1.61 -3.40
N GLN A 201 43.05 2.85 -3.16
CA GLN A 201 41.91 3.12 -2.28
C GLN A 201 40.62 2.51 -2.84
N ILE A 202 40.32 2.75 -4.12
CA ILE A 202 39.16 2.18 -4.82
C ILE A 202 39.21 0.65 -4.80
N THR A 203 40.36 0.04 -5.11
CA THR A 203 40.52 -1.43 -5.07
C THR A 203 40.24 -1.98 -3.68
N SER A 204 40.67 -1.27 -2.62
CA SER A 204 40.38 -1.68 -1.25
C SER A 204 38.90 -1.59 -0.92
N VAL A 205 38.19 -0.55 -1.39
CA VAL A 205 36.74 -0.40 -1.19
C VAL A 205 35.98 -1.50 -1.94
N ILE A 206 36.25 -1.69 -3.23
CA ILE A 206 35.65 -2.75 -4.06
C ILE A 206 35.84 -4.12 -3.39
N LYS A 207 37.05 -4.45 -2.94
CA LYS A 207 37.32 -5.74 -2.32
C LYS A 207 36.50 -5.97 -1.05
N TYR A 208 36.40 -4.98 -0.16
CA TYR A 208 35.63 -5.15 1.07
C TYR A 208 34.13 -5.16 0.81
N PHE A 209 33.65 -4.28 -0.06
CA PHE A 209 32.25 -4.19 -0.46
C PHE A 209 31.79 -5.50 -1.10
N ALA A 210 32.53 -6.00 -2.09
CA ALA A 210 32.19 -7.25 -2.78
C ALA A 210 32.13 -8.46 -1.83
N VAL A 211 33.10 -8.60 -0.92
CA VAL A 211 33.09 -9.71 0.05
C VAL A 211 31.89 -9.63 0.98
N ILE A 212 31.59 -8.45 1.52
CA ILE A 212 30.46 -8.26 2.45
C ILE A 212 29.12 -8.47 1.73
N CYS A 213 28.94 -7.90 0.53
CA CYS A 213 27.74 -8.09 -0.27
C CYS A 213 27.55 -9.55 -0.67
N LEU A 214 28.59 -10.26 -1.08
CA LEU A 214 28.48 -11.68 -1.45
C LEU A 214 28.02 -12.52 -0.26
N VAL A 215 28.62 -12.32 0.92
CA VAL A 215 28.21 -13.01 2.15
C VAL A 215 26.76 -12.66 2.51
N LEU A 216 26.38 -11.38 2.46
CA LEU A 216 25.03 -10.95 2.80
C LEU A 216 23.98 -11.52 1.84
N LEU A 217 24.22 -11.41 0.52
CA LEU A 217 23.31 -11.94 -0.50
C LEU A 217 23.16 -13.45 -0.38
N PHE A 218 24.25 -14.17 -0.11
CA PHE A 218 24.20 -15.61 0.16
C PHE A 218 23.32 -15.93 1.37
N LEU A 219 23.52 -15.22 2.49
CA LEU A 219 22.73 -15.43 3.71
C LEU A 219 21.25 -15.10 3.51
N LEU A 220 20.92 -13.99 2.84
CA LEU A 220 19.54 -13.60 2.53
C LEU A 220 18.85 -14.63 1.63
N ASN A 221 19.49 -15.03 0.54
CA ASN A 221 18.90 -16.01 -0.38
C ASN A 221 18.76 -17.39 0.26
N LEU A 222 19.72 -17.80 1.11
CA LEU A 222 19.60 -19.02 1.90
C LEU A 222 18.42 -18.94 2.87
N TYR A 223 18.23 -17.82 3.55
CA TYR A 223 17.08 -17.58 4.42
C TYR A 223 15.75 -17.67 3.66
N TYR A 224 15.66 -17.05 2.48
CA TYR A 224 14.45 -17.12 1.65
C TYR A 224 14.20 -18.50 1.05
N ALA A 225 15.25 -19.25 0.71
CA ALA A 225 15.14 -20.65 0.30
C ALA A 225 14.61 -21.53 1.44
N LEU A 226 15.12 -21.35 2.67
CA LEU A 226 14.67 -22.11 3.84
C LEU A 226 13.23 -21.78 4.27
N THR A 227 12.74 -20.57 3.95
CA THR A 227 11.37 -20.13 4.26
C THR A 227 10.40 -20.30 3.10
N ASN A 228 10.82 -20.96 2.01
CA ASN A 228 10.04 -21.17 0.79
C ASN A 228 9.51 -19.86 0.14
N ARG A 229 10.29 -18.79 0.25
CA ARG A 229 10.03 -17.44 -0.31
C ARG A 229 11.08 -17.04 -1.35
N TYR A 230 11.79 -18.02 -1.90
CA TYR A 230 12.87 -17.74 -2.84
C TYR A 230 12.32 -17.27 -4.19
N ASP A 231 12.83 -16.14 -4.65
CA ASP A 231 12.58 -15.60 -5.99
C ASP A 231 13.92 -15.25 -6.66
N PHE A 232 14.08 -15.65 -7.91
CA PHE A 232 15.24 -15.28 -8.71
C PHE A 232 15.26 -13.78 -9.03
N SER A 233 14.08 -13.16 -9.18
CA SER A 233 13.93 -11.72 -9.42
C SER A 233 14.55 -10.91 -8.29
N TYR A 234 14.43 -11.39 -7.04
CA TYR A 234 15.10 -10.81 -5.87
C TYR A 234 16.62 -10.83 -5.98
N LEU A 235 17.20 -11.97 -6.39
CA LEU A 235 18.64 -12.07 -6.56
C LEU A 235 19.14 -11.12 -7.66
N ALA A 236 18.45 -11.07 -8.79
CA ALA A 236 18.82 -10.21 -9.90
C ALA A 236 18.75 -8.71 -9.53
N THR A 237 17.62 -8.29 -8.96
CA THR A 237 17.40 -6.89 -8.56
C THR A 237 18.32 -6.45 -7.43
N SER A 238 18.58 -7.32 -6.44
CA SER A 238 19.52 -7.01 -5.35
C SER A 238 20.95 -6.83 -5.85
N VAL A 239 21.42 -7.68 -6.78
CA VAL A 239 22.74 -7.53 -7.40
C VAL A 239 22.85 -6.21 -8.14
N LEU A 240 21.86 -5.84 -8.95
CA LEU A 240 21.83 -4.56 -9.67
C LEU A 240 21.86 -3.37 -8.70
N PHE A 241 21.09 -3.43 -7.62
CA PHE A 241 21.05 -2.39 -6.61
C PHE A 241 22.42 -2.19 -5.94
N PHE A 242 23.08 -3.27 -5.50
CA PHE A 242 24.39 -3.18 -4.87
C PHE A 242 25.51 -2.74 -5.84
N ILE A 243 25.39 -3.01 -7.14
CA ILE A 243 26.28 -2.43 -8.16
C ILE A 243 26.11 -0.90 -8.18
N GLY A 244 24.87 -0.40 -8.12
CA GLY A 244 24.59 1.04 -8.02
C GLY A 244 25.21 1.67 -6.76
N VAL A 245 25.03 1.03 -5.60
CA VAL A 245 25.64 1.48 -4.34
C VAL A 245 27.16 1.49 -4.42
N LEU A 246 27.78 0.48 -5.04
CA LEU A 246 29.22 0.44 -5.25
C LEU A 246 29.69 1.60 -6.14
N ALA A 247 28.94 1.94 -7.20
CA ALA A 247 29.27 3.08 -8.06
C ALA A 247 29.26 4.41 -7.29
N ILE A 248 28.28 4.61 -6.38
CA ILE A 248 28.21 5.77 -5.49
C ILE A 248 29.44 5.82 -4.56
N ASN A 249 29.84 4.69 -3.99
CA ASN A 249 31.04 4.60 -3.15
C ASN A 249 32.31 4.99 -3.91
N ILE A 250 32.47 4.49 -5.13
CA ILE A 250 33.59 4.84 -6.00
C ILE A 250 33.58 6.34 -6.30
N LEU A 251 32.42 6.91 -6.61
CA LEU A 251 32.25 8.35 -6.83
C LEU A 251 32.69 9.16 -5.61
N CYS A 252 32.29 8.75 -4.40
CA CYS A 252 32.70 9.44 -3.17
C CYS A 252 34.22 9.41 -2.95
N VAL A 253 34.87 8.28 -3.22
CA VAL A 253 36.35 8.17 -3.17
C VAL A 253 37.02 9.03 -4.24
N LEU A 254 36.42 9.16 -5.44
CA LEU A 254 36.94 10.06 -6.47
C LEU A 254 36.85 11.52 -6.04
N ILE A 255 35.76 11.93 -5.36
CA ILE A 255 35.61 13.28 -4.82
C ILE A 255 36.65 13.58 -3.75
N THR A 256 37.06 12.60 -2.93
CA THR A 256 38.11 12.82 -1.92
C THR A 256 39.51 13.06 -2.52
N SER A 257 39.71 12.86 -3.82
CA SER A 257 40.95 13.18 -4.53
C SER A 257 41.41 14.64 -4.33
N ILE A 258 40.46 15.56 -4.09
CA ILE A 258 40.74 16.96 -3.79
C ILE A 258 41.66 17.09 -2.57
N LEU A 259 41.43 16.28 -1.52
CA LEU A 259 42.27 16.29 -0.30
C LEU A 259 43.70 15.82 -0.58
N ILE A 260 43.90 14.94 -1.55
CA ILE A 260 45.22 14.40 -1.95
C ILE A 260 46.06 15.49 -2.63
N LYS A 261 45.42 16.39 -3.39
CA LYS A 261 46.09 17.54 -4.01
C LYS A 261 46.70 18.49 -2.98
N PHE A 262 46.02 18.69 -1.84
CA PHE A 262 46.45 19.60 -0.78
C PHE A 262 47.59 19.08 0.11
N VAL A 263 48.08 17.85 -0.11
CA VAL A 263 49.25 17.32 0.60
C VAL A 263 50.53 17.97 0.08
N SER A 264 51.15 18.85 0.88
CA SER A 264 52.47 19.41 0.61
C SER A 264 53.59 18.55 1.21
N LEU A 265 54.63 18.30 0.41
CA LEU A 265 55.83 17.55 0.82
C LEU A 265 56.59 18.27 1.94
N GLU A 266 56.61 19.60 1.91
CA GLU A 266 57.32 20.42 2.90
C GLU A 266 56.74 20.26 4.32
N ALA A 267 55.42 20.22 4.46
CA ALA A 267 54.78 20.02 5.76
C ALA A 267 55.05 18.61 6.32
N MET A 268 55.14 17.61 5.44
CA MET A 268 55.43 16.22 5.79
C MET A 268 56.86 16.02 6.31
N ILE A 269 57.86 16.66 5.67
CA ILE A 269 59.27 16.60 6.11
C ILE A 269 59.43 17.20 7.52
N LYS A 270 58.65 18.23 7.85
CA LYS A 270 58.61 18.85 9.19
C LYS A 270 57.78 18.06 10.22
N ASN A 271 57.37 16.82 9.92
CA ASN A 271 56.49 15.96 10.71
C ASN A 271 55.15 16.63 11.11
N LYS A 272 54.68 17.60 10.32
CA LYS A 272 53.34 18.17 10.48
C LYS A 272 52.38 17.39 9.58
N THR A 273 51.29 16.89 10.16
CA THR A 273 50.27 16.11 9.43
C THR A 273 49.57 16.93 8.35
N LEU A 274 49.39 18.23 8.59
CA LEU A 274 48.68 19.18 7.74
C LEU A 274 49.37 20.55 7.84
N ASN A 275 49.28 21.37 6.78
CA ASN A 275 49.59 22.79 6.86
C ASN A 275 48.56 23.49 7.77
N SER A 276 48.92 24.59 8.45
CA SER A 276 48.01 25.23 9.43
C SER A 276 46.69 25.66 8.78
N GLY A 277 46.74 26.19 7.55
CA GLY A 277 45.56 26.53 6.76
C GLY A 277 44.68 25.31 6.42
N THR A 278 45.28 24.16 6.10
CA THR A 278 44.53 22.93 5.82
C THR A 278 43.88 22.35 7.08
N ASN A 279 44.49 22.53 8.25
CA ASN A 279 43.90 22.11 9.52
C ASN A 279 42.65 22.94 9.87
N ILE A 280 42.68 24.25 9.59
CA ILE A 280 41.51 25.14 9.75
C ILE A 280 40.38 24.70 8.81
N VAL A 281 40.69 24.40 7.54
CA VAL A 281 39.70 23.89 6.58
C VAL A 281 39.09 22.58 7.05
N VAL A 282 39.89 21.62 7.54
CA VAL A 282 39.38 20.34 8.06
C VAL A 282 38.49 20.55 9.30
N GLN A 283 38.80 21.50 10.17
CA GLN A 283 37.95 21.82 11.32
C GLN A 283 36.65 22.51 10.92
N ALA A 284 36.69 23.46 9.99
CA ALA A 284 35.49 24.12 9.44
C ALA A 284 34.56 23.10 8.77
N ILE A 285 35.14 22.19 7.98
CA ILE A 285 34.43 21.07 7.37
C ILE A 285 33.76 20.18 8.43
N LYS A 286 34.45 19.85 9.53
CA LYS A 286 33.85 19.09 10.65
C LYS A 286 32.66 19.80 11.29
N ILE A 287 32.74 21.12 11.50
CA ILE A 287 31.65 21.91 12.09
C ILE A 287 30.44 21.90 11.15
N ILE A 288 30.64 22.18 9.86
CA ILE A 288 29.59 22.12 8.84
C ILE A 288 28.93 20.72 8.84
N PHE A 289 29.73 19.66 8.94
CA PHE A 289 29.24 18.29 8.98
C PHE A 289 28.43 17.97 10.24
N SER A 290 28.84 18.44 11.42
CA SER A 290 28.04 18.29 12.65
C SER A 290 26.68 18.98 12.54
N VAL A 291 26.63 20.18 11.92
CA VAL A 291 25.38 20.90 11.69
C VAL A 291 24.47 20.14 10.72
N ILE A 292 25.02 19.59 9.62
CA ILE A 292 24.24 18.79 8.67
C ILE A 292 23.66 17.54 9.32
N ILE A 293 24.43 16.85 10.17
CA ILE A 293 23.95 15.67 10.92
C ILE A 293 22.81 16.06 11.88
N ALA A 294 22.90 17.22 12.55
CA ALA A 294 21.82 17.69 13.42
C ALA A 294 20.53 18.00 12.65
N ILE A 295 20.64 18.73 11.53
CA ILE A 295 19.50 19.04 10.65
C ILE A 295 18.85 17.75 10.13
N THR A 296 19.67 16.78 9.78
CA THR A 296 19.24 15.45 9.33
C THR A 296 18.38 14.75 10.38
N ILE A 297 18.88 14.66 11.62
CA ILE A 297 18.18 13.97 12.71
C ILE A 297 16.83 14.65 12.97
N ILE A 298 16.80 15.99 12.98
CA ILE A 298 15.56 16.75 13.15
C ILE A 298 14.58 16.46 12.00
N SER A 299 15.04 16.45 10.76
CA SER A 299 14.18 16.16 9.60
C SER A 299 13.61 14.73 9.65
N LEU A 300 14.42 13.74 10.02
CA LEU A 300 13.98 12.35 10.17
C LEU A 300 12.91 12.22 11.27
N LEU A 301 13.08 12.91 12.40
CA LEU A 301 12.09 12.93 13.48
C LEU A 301 10.75 13.54 13.02
N ASN A 302 10.80 14.64 12.26
CA ASN A 302 9.58 15.27 11.73
C ASN A 302 8.85 14.38 10.73
N GLN A 303 9.58 13.71 9.82
CA GLN A 303 8.99 12.77 8.88
C GLN A 303 8.39 11.53 9.58
N GLY A 304 9.04 11.03 10.64
CA GLY A 304 8.49 9.96 11.45
C GLY A 304 7.14 10.32 12.08
N ASN A 305 6.96 11.58 12.50
CA ASN A 305 5.69 12.06 13.02
C ASN A 305 4.60 12.15 11.94
N SER A 306 4.90 12.65 10.74
CA SER A 306 3.93 12.70 9.64
C SER A 306 3.53 11.30 9.17
N PHE A 307 4.47 10.34 9.16
CA PHE A 307 4.18 8.95 8.84
C PHE A 307 3.21 8.33 9.85
N ARG A 308 3.42 8.57 11.16
CA ARG A 308 2.48 8.11 12.21
C ARG A 308 1.09 8.71 12.04
N GLN A 309 0.99 9.98 11.67
CA GLN A 309 -0.31 10.62 11.38
C GLN A 309 -1.01 10.00 10.16
N SER A 310 -0.26 9.71 9.09
CA SER A 310 -0.81 9.04 7.90
C SER A 310 -1.27 7.62 8.22
N GLN A 311 -0.52 6.87 9.05
CA GLN A 311 -0.96 5.54 9.50
C GLN A 311 -2.23 5.62 10.35
N GLN A 312 -2.35 6.64 11.20
CA GLN A 312 -3.57 6.86 11.97
C GLN A 312 -4.77 7.14 11.05
N ALA A 313 -4.62 7.96 10.02
CA ALA A 313 -5.70 8.22 9.06
C ALA A 313 -6.15 6.95 8.30
N VAL A 314 -5.21 6.06 7.95
CA VAL A 314 -5.53 4.77 7.33
C VAL A 314 -6.24 3.83 8.32
N LEU A 315 -5.82 3.85 9.60
CA LEU A 315 -6.53 3.12 10.66
C LEU A 315 -7.96 3.61 10.84
N ASP A 316 -8.15 4.93 10.84
CA ASP A 316 -9.47 5.55 10.95
C ASP A 316 -10.34 5.19 9.74
N TYR A 317 -9.76 5.08 8.53
CA TYR A 317 -10.46 4.58 7.34
C TYR A 317 -10.80 3.09 7.44
N LYS A 318 -9.88 2.25 7.94
CA LYS A 318 -10.13 0.83 8.15
C LYS A 318 -11.23 0.58 9.20
N TYR A 319 -11.39 1.47 10.17
CA TYR A 319 -12.53 1.42 11.08
C TYR A 319 -13.88 1.52 10.34
N LEU A 320 -13.91 2.18 9.17
CA LEU A 320 -15.10 2.27 8.31
C LEU A 320 -15.38 1.01 7.48
N ASP A 321 -14.46 0.03 7.42
CA ASP A 321 -14.61 -1.22 6.65
C ASP A 321 -15.79 -2.07 7.16
N GLY A 322 -16.20 -1.86 8.42
CA GLY A 322 -17.40 -2.46 9.01
C GLY A 322 -18.71 -1.70 8.72
N TYR A 323 -18.63 -0.49 8.18
CA TYR A 323 -19.78 0.36 7.93
C TYR A 323 -20.23 0.13 6.48
N TYR A 324 -21.33 -0.60 6.31
CA TYR A 324 -21.91 -0.80 4.98
C TYR A 324 -22.40 0.50 4.38
N THR A 325 -21.89 0.81 3.18
CA THR A 325 -22.44 1.84 2.31
C THR A 325 -23.26 1.16 1.22
N ALA A 326 -24.58 1.39 1.23
CA ALA A 326 -25.49 0.88 0.21
C ALA A 326 -25.33 1.63 -1.14
N ASN A 327 -24.12 1.70 -1.69
CA ASN A 327 -23.92 2.24 -3.05
C ASN A 327 -24.23 1.22 -4.15
N GLY A 328 -24.72 0.03 -3.79
CA GLY A 328 -25.15 -1.01 -4.71
C GLY A 328 -26.58 -1.44 -4.46
N PHE A 329 -27.56 -0.53 -4.58
CA PHE A 329 -28.95 -0.97 -4.71
C PHE A 329 -29.16 -1.48 -6.14
N ASN A 330 -28.68 -2.69 -6.41
CA ASN A 330 -28.91 -3.37 -7.67
C ASN A 330 -30.30 -4.00 -7.64
N SER A 331 -31.31 -3.27 -8.13
CA SER A 331 -32.72 -3.72 -8.11
C SER A 331 -32.90 -5.12 -8.68
N SER A 332 -32.11 -5.51 -9.68
CA SER A 332 -32.18 -6.82 -10.33
C SER A 332 -31.76 -7.96 -9.41
N GLU A 333 -30.75 -7.72 -8.57
CA GLU A 333 -30.23 -8.68 -7.60
C GLU A 333 -31.16 -8.80 -6.40
N TYR A 334 -31.76 -7.68 -5.99
CA TYR A 334 -32.79 -7.67 -4.95
C TYR A 334 -34.07 -8.39 -5.38
N ASP A 335 -34.51 -8.20 -6.62
CA ASP A 335 -35.66 -8.90 -7.21
C ASP A 335 -35.37 -10.42 -7.35
N TYR A 336 -34.12 -10.79 -7.67
CA TYR A 336 -33.69 -12.18 -7.70
C TYR A 336 -33.65 -12.80 -6.29
N ALA A 337 -33.13 -12.08 -5.29
CA ALA A 337 -33.13 -12.54 -3.90
C ALA A 337 -34.57 -12.69 -3.36
N LEU A 338 -35.48 -11.76 -3.65
CA LEU A 338 -36.90 -11.88 -3.30
C LEU A 338 -37.58 -13.11 -3.93
N ALA A 339 -37.12 -13.53 -5.12
CA ALA A 339 -37.61 -14.73 -5.78
C ALA A 339 -36.98 -16.03 -5.25
N ASN A 340 -35.89 -15.96 -4.48
CA ASN A 340 -35.12 -17.09 -3.96
C ASN A 340 -34.94 -17.00 -2.44
N THR A 341 -35.81 -17.68 -1.70
CA THR A 341 -35.87 -17.63 -0.23
C THR A 341 -34.55 -17.93 0.48
N ASP A 342 -33.77 -18.89 -0.03
CA ASP A 342 -32.50 -19.29 0.60
C ASP A 342 -31.42 -18.19 0.50
N ILE A 343 -31.43 -17.44 -0.60
CA ILE A 343 -30.51 -16.31 -0.84
C ILE A 343 -30.94 -15.11 0.01
N LEU A 344 -32.25 -14.87 0.11
CA LEU A 344 -32.80 -13.82 0.96
C LEU A 344 -32.49 -14.05 2.45
N GLU A 345 -32.56 -15.31 2.90
CA GLU A 345 -32.21 -15.70 4.27
C GLU A 345 -30.72 -15.47 4.54
N LYS A 346 -29.84 -15.87 3.62
CA LYS A 346 -28.39 -15.60 3.71
C LYS A 346 -28.06 -14.11 3.77
N TYR A 347 -28.72 -13.29 2.95
CA TYR A 347 -28.53 -11.82 2.97
C TYR A 347 -29.03 -11.21 4.28
N SER A 348 -30.13 -11.73 4.83
CA SER A 348 -30.63 -11.33 6.15
C SER A 348 -29.63 -11.68 7.26
N GLU A 349 -29.07 -12.89 7.26
CA GLU A 349 -28.05 -13.32 8.22
C GLU A 349 -26.78 -12.48 8.16
N GLN A 350 -26.26 -12.20 6.96
CA GLN A 350 -25.07 -11.36 6.77
C GLN A 350 -25.32 -9.91 7.22
N THR A 351 -26.50 -9.38 6.90
CA THR A 351 -26.93 -8.06 7.36
C THR A 351 -27.02 -8.02 8.88
N LEU A 352 -27.61 -9.04 9.50
CA LEU A 352 -27.70 -9.19 10.96
C LEU A 352 -26.31 -9.31 11.61
N GLU A 353 -25.41 -10.08 11.03
CA GLU A 353 -24.04 -10.26 11.51
C GLU A 353 -23.24 -8.95 11.45
N MET A 354 -23.39 -8.19 10.37
CA MET A 354 -22.81 -6.86 10.23
C MET A 354 -23.35 -5.88 11.28
N TYR A 355 -24.66 -5.90 11.56
CA TYR A 355 -25.26 -5.12 12.65
C TYR A 355 -24.68 -5.49 14.02
N ASN A 356 -24.49 -6.78 14.27
CA ASN A 356 -23.97 -7.28 15.54
C ASN A 356 -22.50 -6.93 15.77
N HIS A 357 -21.67 -6.91 14.72
CA HIS A 357 -20.24 -6.67 14.83
C HIS A 357 -19.83 -5.20 14.74
N ASN A 358 -20.47 -4.42 13.87
CA ASN A 358 -19.99 -3.08 13.52
C ASN A 358 -20.87 -1.96 14.09
N HIS A 359 -22.02 -2.34 14.66
CA HIS A 359 -22.94 -1.45 15.36
C HIS A 359 -23.27 -0.18 14.59
N SER A 360 -23.49 -0.26 13.27
CA SER A 360 -23.76 0.91 12.39
C SER A 360 -24.16 0.51 10.96
N LEU A 361 -24.84 1.43 10.28
CA LEU A 361 -25.23 1.35 8.87
C LEU A 361 -25.20 2.77 8.30
N LEU A 362 -24.66 2.94 7.08
CA LEU A 362 -24.76 4.18 6.31
C LEU A 362 -25.42 3.87 4.96
N CYS A 363 -26.74 3.98 4.87
CA CYS A 363 -27.42 3.84 3.57
C CYS A 363 -27.49 5.21 2.88
N ASP A 364 -26.87 5.34 1.71
CA ASP A 364 -27.10 6.44 0.77
C ASP A 364 -27.99 5.91 -0.36
N PHE A 365 -29.25 6.32 -0.39
CA PHE A 365 -30.15 5.99 -1.49
C PHE A 365 -29.96 7.01 -2.61
N ARG A 366 -29.08 6.75 -3.58
CA ARG A 366 -29.10 7.47 -4.85
C ARG A 366 -30.09 6.83 -5.81
N THR A 367 -31.03 7.62 -6.31
CA THR A 367 -31.99 7.20 -7.32
C THR A 367 -31.43 7.43 -8.74
N ASP A 368 -30.66 6.48 -9.25
CA ASP A 368 -30.41 6.38 -10.70
C ASP A 368 -31.32 5.34 -11.40
N GLY A 369 -32.27 4.75 -10.69
CA GLY A 369 -33.24 3.79 -11.23
C GLY A 369 -34.61 4.41 -11.52
N GLY A 370 -34.99 4.53 -12.79
CA GLY A 370 -36.21 5.16 -13.29
C GLY A 370 -37.54 4.45 -12.97
N LEU A 371 -37.91 4.32 -11.69
CA LEU A 371 -39.25 3.91 -11.27
C LEU A 371 -39.90 4.96 -10.36
N GLN A 372 -40.19 6.15 -10.92
CA GLN A 372 -41.12 7.09 -10.30
C GLN A 372 -42.56 6.76 -10.69
N THR A 373 -43.29 6.05 -9.82
CA THR A 373 -44.75 6.14 -9.78
C THR A 373 -45.23 6.82 -8.51
N SER A 374 -45.47 8.12 -8.67
CA SER A 374 -46.36 9.00 -7.91
C SER A 374 -45.87 9.61 -6.57
N ARG A 375 -45.63 10.93 -6.63
CA ARG A 375 -45.58 11.98 -5.58
C ARG A 375 -44.16 12.47 -5.18
N PRO A 376 -44.01 13.77 -4.82
CA PRO A 376 -43.27 14.76 -5.62
C PRO A 376 -41.76 14.85 -5.30
N TYR A 377 -40.95 15.04 -6.35
CA TYR A 377 -39.80 15.96 -6.48
C TYR A 377 -38.84 16.27 -5.31
N TYR A 378 -38.75 15.46 -4.26
CA TYR A 378 -37.65 15.57 -3.29
C TYR A 378 -36.42 14.89 -3.92
N GLU A 379 -35.30 15.60 -4.00
CA GLU A 379 -33.99 14.94 -4.14
C GLU A 379 -33.85 14.02 -2.93
N GLN A 380 -34.17 12.73 -3.09
CA GLN A 380 -34.07 11.72 -2.06
C GLN A 380 -32.58 11.45 -1.82
N GLN A 381 -31.95 12.27 -0.99
CA GLN A 381 -30.69 11.97 -0.32
C GLN A 381 -31.03 11.60 1.11
N LEU A 382 -31.47 10.36 1.30
CA LEU A 382 -31.80 9.82 2.61
C LEU A 382 -30.55 9.16 3.18
N VAL A 383 -30.09 9.65 4.33
CA VAL A 383 -29.02 9.03 5.11
C VAL A 383 -29.62 8.47 6.38
N ILE A 384 -29.58 7.14 6.52
CA ILE A 384 -29.90 6.46 7.77
C ILE A 384 -28.57 6.24 8.50
N ALA A 385 -28.44 6.87 9.67
CA ALA A 385 -27.27 6.74 10.52
C ALA A 385 -27.73 6.43 11.94
N ASN A 386 -27.00 5.56 12.63
CA ASN A 386 -27.35 5.17 13.99
C ASN A 386 -26.61 5.98 15.06
N ARG A 387 -26.95 5.71 16.32
CA ARG A 387 -26.39 6.39 17.50
C ARG A 387 -24.86 6.44 17.51
N ASN A 388 -24.21 5.30 17.25
CA ASN A 388 -22.76 5.20 17.35
C ASN A 388 -22.07 5.98 16.23
N TYR A 389 -22.57 5.88 14.99
CA TYR A 389 -22.05 6.68 13.87
C TYR A 389 -22.18 8.18 14.13
N LEU A 390 -23.34 8.63 14.65
CA LEU A 390 -23.57 10.04 14.94
C LEU A 390 -22.70 10.57 16.08
N ASN A 391 -22.43 9.75 17.10
CA ASN A 391 -21.57 10.11 18.23
C ASN A 391 -20.09 10.17 17.86
N GLU A 392 -19.63 9.27 17.00
CA GLU A 392 -18.20 9.14 16.66
C GLU A 392 -17.78 9.98 15.45
N PHE A 393 -18.66 10.17 14.46
CA PHE A 393 -18.30 10.77 13.16
C PHE A 393 -19.06 12.04 12.80
N SER A 394 -20.07 12.44 13.58
CA SER A 394 -20.90 13.59 13.24
C SER A 394 -20.72 14.76 14.22
N ASN A 395 -20.67 15.97 13.67
CA ASN A 395 -20.75 17.22 14.44
C ASN A 395 -22.16 17.83 14.35
N ILE A 396 -23.20 16.99 14.25
CA ILE A 396 -24.57 17.48 14.08
C ILE A 396 -25.03 18.14 15.39
N GLN A 397 -25.50 19.38 15.26
CA GLN A 397 -26.04 20.16 16.35
C GLN A 397 -27.50 20.49 16.08
N LEU A 398 -28.38 20.13 17.01
CA LEU A 398 -29.78 20.58 17.00
C LEU A 398 -29.86 21.89 17.77
N SER A 399 -30.19 22.99 17.08
CA SER A 399 -30.31 24.32 17.72
C SER A 399 -29.04 24.76 18.47
N GLY A 400 -27.85 24.45 17.95
CA GLY A 400 -26.56 24.83 18.53
C GLY A 400 -26.13 24.01 19.75
N LYS A 401 -26.85 22.93 20.07
CA LYS A 401 -26.43 21.92 21.07
C LYS A 401 -26.13 20.60 20.37
N PRO A 402 -25.11 19.85 20.81
CA PRO A 402 -24.92 18.47 20.34
C PRO A 402 -26.18 17.65 20.61
N LEU A 403 -26.45 16.66 19.76
CA LEU A 403 -27.59 15.75 19.90
C LEU A 403 -27.59 15.14 21.31
N GLY A 404 -28.72 15.26 22.02
CA GLY A 404 -28.90 14.69 23.35
C GLY A 404 -29.16 13.18 23.28
N GLU A 405 -28.85 12.46 24.37
CA GLU A 405 -29.10 11.00 24.45
C GLU A 405 -30.59 10.64 24.33
N ASP A 406 -31.47 11.57 24.68
CA ASP A 406 -32.93 11.46 24.61
C ASP A 406 -33.48 11.44 23.17
N ILE A 407 -32.70 11.87 22.18
CA ILE A 407 -33.12 11.93 20.78
C ILE A 407 -33.01 10.55 20.10
N PHE A 408 -32.27 9.61 20.70
CA PHE A 408 -32.05 8.28 20.12
C PHE A 408 -33.14 7.25 20.46
N SER A 409 -33.96 7.50 21.49
CA SER A 409 -35.06 6.61 21.88
C SER A 409 -36.27 6.67 20.95
N GLU A 410 -36.34 7.68 20.08
CA GLU A 410 -37.37 7.79 19.04
C GLU A 410 -36.72 8.10 17.68
N PRO A 411 -37.22 7.51 16.57
CA PRO A 411 -36.70 7.81 15.23
C PRO A 411 -36.91 9.29 14.91
N THR A 412 -35.79 10.02 14.86
CA THR A 412 -35.77 11.46 14.63
C THR A 412 -35.42 11.74 13.16
N VAL A 413 -36.36 12.37 12.44
CA VAL A 413 -36.18 12.72 11.03
C VAL A 413 -35.73 14.17 10.91
N LEU A 414 -34.55 14.40 10.34
CA LEU A 414 -34.03 15.75 10.08
C LEU A 414 -34.41 16.18 8.66
N VAL A 415 -35.33 17.14 8.54
CA VAL A 415 -35.79 17.67 7.26
C VAL A 415 -35.02 18.96 6.91
N PRO A 416 -34.36 19.05 5.73
CA PRO A 416 -33.71 20.28 5.29
C PRO A 416 -34.65 21.48 5.30
N HIS A 417 -34.16 22.67 5.67
CA HIS A 417 -34.97 23.88 5.79
C HIS A 417 -35.76 24.22 4.52
N LYS A 418 -35.26 23.83 3.34
CA LYS A 418 -35.94 23.99 2.03
C LYS A 418 -37.29 23.25 1.98
N TYR A 419 -37.47 22.16 2.71
CA TYR A 419 -38.66 21.29 2.70
C TYR A 419 -39.49 21.38 3.98
N LYS A 420 -39.27 22.43 4.78
CA LYS A 420 -39.94 22.61 6.09
C LYS A 420 -41.47 22.64 6.01
N ASN A 421 -42.02 23.08 4.87
CA ASN A 421 -43.48 23.09 4.67
C ASN A 421 -44.09 21.70 4.54
N ASP A 422 -43.28 20.70 4.17
CA ASP A 422 -43.70 19.31 3.94
C ASP A 422 -43.16 18.37 5.04
N GLU A 423 -42.63 18.92 6.13
CA GLU A 423 -41.93 18.20 7.20
C GLU A 423 -42.74 17.02 7.76
N ASN A 424 -44.05 17.21 7.97
CA ASN A 424 -44.92 16.15 8.49
C ASN A 424 -45.04 14.98 7.51
N SER A 425 -45.26 15.26 6.23
CA SER A 425 -45.41 14.23 5.19
C SER A 425 -44.10 13.46 4.97
N ILE A 426 -42.97 14.17 4.98
CA ILE A 426 -41.63 13.59 4.85
C ILE A 426 -41.28 12.75 6.08
N SER A 427 -41.56 13.26 7.29
CA SER A 427 -41.29 12.57 8.55
C SER A 427 -42.12 11.30 8.68
N GLU A 428 -43.40 11.33 8.31
CA GLU A 428 -44.28 10.15 8.35
C GLU A 428 -43.81 9.06 7.36
N TYR A 429 -43.46 9.44 6.14
CA TYR A 429 -42.92 8.51 5.15
C TYR A 429 -41.60 7.88 5.60
N ILE A 430 -40.63 8.68 6.06
CA ILE A 430 -39.32 8.18 6.50
C ILE A 430 -39.47 7.29 7.74
N LYS A 431 -40.37 7.62 8.68
CA LYS A 431 -40.65 6.75 9.83
C LYS A 431 -41.22 5.41 9.41
N GLN A 432 -42.12 5.36 8.43
CA GLN A 432 -42.65 4.10 7.90
C GLN A 432 -41.56 3.24 7.26
N GLU A 433 -40.66 3.84 6.46
CA GLU A 433 -39.52 3.13 5.87
C GLU A 433 -38.54 2.64 6.93
N TYR A 434 -38.25 3.46 7.96
CA TYR A 434 -37.45 3.06 9.11
C TYR A 434 -38.04 1.83 9.82
N PHE A 435 -39.35 1.83 10.10
CA PHE A 435 -40.02 0.69 10.72
C PHE A 435 -40.02 -0.58 9.85
N ARG A 436 -40.06 -0.42 8.52
CA ARG A 436 -39.93 -1.55 7.58
C ARG A 436 -38.54 -2.18 7.64
N LEU A 437 -37.49 -1.35 7.65
CA LEU A 437 -36.11 -1.81 7.76
C LEU A 437 -35.85 -2.52 9.10
N MET A 438 -36.36 -1.97 10.21
CA MET A 438 -36.21 -2.60 11.53
C MET A 438 -36.94 -3.94 11.66
N ASN A 439 -38.03 -4.14 10.90
CA ASN A 439 -38.81 -5.38 10.91
C ASN A 439 -38.67 -6.16 9.60
N TYR A 440 -37.50 -6.08 8.96
CA TYR A 440 -37.24 -6.63 7.63
C TYR A 440 -37.72 -8.08 7.48
N ASN A 441 -37.32 -8.96 8.40
CA ASN A 441 -37.68 -10.39 8.36
C ASN A 441 -39.19 -10.63 8.44
N GLN A 442 -39.90 -9.83 9.25
CA GLN A 442 -41.35 -9.93 9.39
C GLN A 442 -42.09 -9.39 8.16
N PHE A 443 -41.54 -8.34 7.53
CA PHE A 443 -42.12 -7.73 6.34
C PHE A 443 -41.96 -8.60 5.09
N TYR A 444 -40.82 -9.30 4.96
CA TYR A 444 -40.51 -10.15 3.80
C TYR A 444 -40.76 -11.65 4.04
N GLY A 445 -41.27 -12.05 5.21
CA GLY A 445 -41.70 -13.42 5.48
C GLY A 445 -40.57 -14.44 5.64
N CYS A 446 -39.36 -14.00 5.97
CA CYS A 446 -38.24 -14.87 6.30
C CYS A 446 -38.55 -15.64 7.60
N LEU A 447 -38.13 -16.91 7.69
CA LEU A 447 -38.41 -17.77 8.85
C LEU A 447 -37.91 -17.11 10.13
N LEU A 448 -38.84 -16.80 11.03
CA LEU A 448 -38.54 -16.35 12.38
C LEU A 448 -37.85 -17.48 13.14
N TYR A 449 -36.52 -17.40 13.29
CA TYR A 449 -35.90 -17.98 14.47
C TYR A 449 -36.44 -17.23 15.67
N THR A 450 -37.43 -17.83 16.32
CA THR A 450 -37.87 -17.46 17.66
C THR A 450 -36.68 -17.59 18.60
N SER A 451 -36.05 -16.47 18.93
CA SER A 451 -35.38 -16.31 20.20
C SER A 451 -35.43 -14.84 20.54
N ASP A 452 -36.15 -14.50 21.62
CA ASP A 452 -35.95 -13.49 22.68
C ASP A 452 -35.02 -12.26 22.50
N ALA A 453 -34.24 -12.14 21.43
CA ALA A 453 -33.34 -11.03 21.10
C ALA A 453 -34.07 -9.79 20.54
N ALA A 454 -35.26 -9.95 19.95
CA ALA A 454 -36.06 -8.81 19.49
C ALA A 454 -36.59 -7.95 20.65
N ASP A 455 -36.92 -8.58 21.79
CA ASP A 455 -37.33 -7.86 23.00
C ASP A 455 -36.14 -7.21 23.72
N GLU A 456 -34.93 -7.78 23.60
CA GLU A 456 -33.71 -7.18 24.16
C GLU A 456 -33.24 -5.94 23.36
N TRP A 457 -33.56 -5.88 22.06
CA TRP A 457 -33.32 -4.72 21.19
C TRP A 457 -34.23 -3.52 21.51
N MET A 458 -35.50 -3.76 21.85
CA MET A 458 -36.44 -2.69 22.24
C MET A 458 -36.02 -1.95 23.52
N GLY A 459 -35.13 -2.51 24.33
CA GLY A 459 -34.62 -1.90 25.57
C GLY A 459 -33.27 -1.19 25.44
N ARG A 460 -32.59 -1.22 24.27
CA ARG A 460 -31.24 -0.66 24.09
C ARG A 460 -31.06 0.30 22.90
N CYS A 461 -32.05 0.44 22.02
CA CYS A 461 -32.22 1.64 21.20
C CYS A 461 -32.80 2.77 22.05
#